data_AF-B0KHA1-F1
#
_entry.id   AF-B0KHA1-F1
#
_cell.length_a   1.000
_cell.length_b   1.000
_cell.length_c   1.000
_cell.angle_alpha   90.00
_cell.angle_beta   90.00
_cell.angle_gamma   90.00
#
_symmetry.space_group_name_H-M   'P 1'
#
loop_
_entity.id
_entity.type
_entity.pdbx_description
1 polymer ?
#
loop_
_entity_poly.entity_id
_entity_poly.type
_entity_poly.pdbx_seq_one_letter_code
_entity_poly.pdbx_strand_id
1 'polypeptide(L)'
;MDAAPAFTAVLFGLRGCLVQATNGAPSPAPGALATLASLRQRQVPCIWLDDLNSTQSKRLAHVLPAWLPGHSVNGVRWPAPNACWQALMTLDSERLDGCVLVSGDPRLLQSGLNAGLWTVGLAACSPFCDRGSEQWQGMTPKEQDQARGKATLELFSLGVHSVIDHLEALDTCLQDIAQRRRKGEKP
;
A
#
# COMPACT_ATOMS: atom_id res chain seq x y z
N MET A 1 1.70 -31.24 -0.45
CA MET A 1 1.18 -30.03 -1.12
C MET A 1 1.75 -28.85 -0.35
N ASP A 2 2.86 -28.30 -0.82
CA ASP A 2 3.53 -27.22 -0.09
C ASP A 2 2.68 -25.96 -0.18
N ALA A 3 2.11 -25.57 0.96
CA ALA A 3 1.51 -24.27 1.10
C ALA A 3 2.60 -23.23 0.82
N ALA A 4 2.32 -22.23 -0.03
CA ALA A 4 3.19 -21.05 -0.08
C ALA A 4 3.41 -20.57 1.36
N PRO A 5 4.66 -20.22 1.73
CA PRO A 5 4.88 -19.56 3.00
C PRO A 5 3.98 -18.31 3.04
N ALA A 6 3.25 -18.17 4.16
CA ALA A 6 2.43 -17.00 4.42
C ALA A 6 3.24 -15.72 4.21
N PHE A 7 2.57 -14.64 3.81
CA PHE A 7 3.22 -13.33 3.78
C PHE A 7 3.75 -12.98 5.16
N THR A 8 4.98 -12.50 5.22
CA THR A 8 5.70 -12.24 6.47
C THR A 8 5.43 -10.85 7.01
N ALA A 9 5.12 -9.89 6.15
CA ALA A 9 4.64 -8.57 6.53
C ALA A 9 3.93 -7.88 5.35
N VAL A 10 2.99 -6.99 5.66
CA VAL A 10 2.39 -6.07 4.67
C VAL A 10 2.58 -4.63 5.13
N LEU A 11 3.32 -3.87 4.34
CA LEU A 11 3.59 -2.45 4.54
C LEU A 11 2.60 -1.66 3.70
N PHE A 12 2.08 -0.57 4.24
CA PHE A 12 1.11 0.27 3.56
C PHE A 12 1.58 1.72 3.49
N GLY A 13 1.34 2.39 2.37
CA GLY A 13 1.28 3.86 2.38
C GLY A 13 0.18 4.34 3.33
N LEU A 14 0.41 5.45 4.03
CA LEU A 14 -0.62 6.05 4.87
C LEU A 14 -1.62 6.88 4.05
N ARG A 15 -1.18 8.02 3.51
CA ARG A 15 -2.02 8.90 2.66
C ARG A 15 -2.24 8.29 1.28
N GLY A 16 -3.46 8.44 0.75
CA GLY A 16 -3.80 7.90 -0.56
C GLY A 16 -3.61 6.38 -0.61
N CYS A 17 -3.84 5.71 0.52
CA CYS A 17 -3.77 4.25 0.61
C CYS A 17 -4.64 3.79 1.78
N LEU A 18 -4.18 3.88 3.03
CA LEU A 18 -5.01 3.53 4.20
C LEU A 18 -5.93 4.66 4.63
N VAL A 19 -5.52 5.92 4.44
CA VAL A 19 -6.25 7.13 4.82
C VAL A 19 -6.47 8.00 3.59
N GLN A 20 -7.69 8.52 3.49
CA GLN A 20 -8.11 9.52 2.53
C GLN A 20 -8.61 10.78 3.25
N ALA A 21 -8.78 11.88 2.52
CA ALA A 21 -9.38 13.09 3.04
C ALA A 21 -10.84 13.19 2.58
N THR A 22 -11.78 13.21 3.53
CA THR A 22 -13.19 13.49 3.26
C THR A 22 -13.55 14.84 3.87
N ASN A 23 -13.91 15.83 3.05
CA ASN A 23 -14.20 17.20 3.49
C ASN A 23 -13.08 17.83 4.34
N GLY A 24 -11.81 17.53 4.01
CA GLY A 24 -10.64 18.03 4.73
C GLY A 24 -10.31 17.33 6.05
N ALA A 25 -11.12 16.36 6.50
CA ALA A 25 -10.83 15.52 7.65
C ALA A 25 -10.30 14.14 7.20
N PRO A 26 -9.37 13.51 7.94
CA PRO A 26 -8.92 12.16 7.63
C PRO A 26 -10.04 11.16 7.87
N SER A 27 -10.17 10.18 6.97
CA SER A 27 -11.01 9.01 7.14
C SER A 27 -10.28 7.77 6.63
N PRO A 28 -10.62 6.56 7.10
CA PRO A 28 -10.15 5.34 6.45
C PRO A 28 -10.56 5.33 4.98
N ALA A 29 -9.67 4.87 4.10
CA ALA A 29 -10.00 4.64 2.70
C ALA A 29 -10.98 3.46 2.55
N PRO A 30 -11.78 3.40 1.47
CA PRO A 30 -12.65 2.26 1.18
C PRO A 30 -11.89 0.93 1.24
N GLY A 31 -12.43 -0.03 2.00
CA GLY A 31 -11.81 -1.33 2.22
C GLY A 31 -10.70 -1.38 3.28
N ALA A 32 -10.07 -0.26 3.66
CA ALA A 32 -8.88 -0.26 4.52
C ALA A 32 -9.07 -1.00 5.84
N LEU A 33 -10.18 -0.73 6.56
CA LEU A 33 -10.45 -1.40 7.84
C LEU A 33 -10.74 -2.89 7.68
N ALA A 34 -11.47 -3.29 6.64
CA ALA A 34 -11.79 -4.69 6.35
C ALA A 34 -10.51 -5.47 5.98
N THR A 35 -9.67 -4.89 5.12
CA THR A 35 -8.36 -5.43 4.75
C THR A 35 -7.45 -5.62 5.96
N LEU A 36 -7.33 -4.59 6.81
CA LEU A 36 -6.52 -4.66 8.04
C LEU A 36 -7.06 -5.71 9.02
N ALA A 37 -8.38 -5.85 9.14
CA ALA A 37 -9.01 -6.88 9.98
C ALA A 37 -8.72 -8.30 9.45
N SER A 38 -8.85 -8.52 8.13
CA SER A 38 -8.53 -9.80 7.46
C SER A 38 -7.06 -10.20 7.69
N LEU A 39 -6.13 -9.26 7.48
CA LEU A 39 -4.70 -9.49 7.71
C LEU A 39 -4.39 -9.80 9.17
N ARG A 40 -5.02 -9.09 10.11
CA ARG A 40 -4.87 -9.36 11.55
C ARG A 40 -5.40 -10.73 11.94
N GLN A 41 -6.56 -11.15 11.42
CA GLN A 41 -7.12 -12.48 11.67
C GLN A 41 -6.19 -13.60 11.19
N ARG A 42 -5.48 -13.36 10.09
CA ARG A 42 -4.46 -14.26 9.53
C ARG A 42 -3.08 -14.11 10.17
N GLN A 43 -2.96 -13.28 11.21
CA GLN A 43 -1.71 -12.99 11.93
C GLN A 43 -0.59 -12.47 11.02
N VAL A 44 -0.93 -11.69 9.99
CA VAL A 44 0.05 -11.03 9.12
C VAL A 44 0.43 -9.67 9.73
N PRO A 45 1.70 -9.46 10.12
CA PRO A 45 2.17 -8.17 10.64
C PRO A 45 1.96 -7.05 9.63
N CYS A 46 1.44 -5.92 10.09
CA CYS A 46 1.16 -4.76 9.25
C CYS A 46 1.75 -3.49 9.85
N ILE A 47 2.16 -2.56 9.00
CA ILE A 47 2.67 -1.23 9.40
C ILE A 47 2.38 -0.21 8.31
N TRP A 48 2.10 1.05 8.70
CA TRP A 48 1.96 2.14 7.74
C TRP A 48 3.25 2.97 7.62
N LEU A 49 3.45 3.56 6.44
CA LEU A 49 4.60 4.40 6.06
C LEU A 49 4.10 5.76 5.58
N ASP A 50 4.77 6.84 6.01
CA ASP A 50 4.55 8.18 5.46
C ASP A 50 5.83 9.03 5.48
N ASP A 51 5.96 9.98 4.56
CA ASP A 51 7.08 10.93 4.50
C ASP A 51 6.83 12.26 5.22
N LEU A 52 5.67 12.42 5.87
CA LEU A 52 5.36 13.49 6.82
C LEU A 52 6.10 13.31 8.16
N ASN A 53 6.16 14.39 8.94
CA ASN A 53 6.70 14.32 10.30
C ASN A 53 5.79 13.49 11.23
N SER A 54 6.36 12.99 12.32
CA SER A 54 5.69 12.07 13.24
C SER A 54 4.37 12.60 13.81
N THR A 55 4.29 13.90 14.12
CA THR A 55 3.05 14.53 14.63
C THR A 55 1.95 14.54 13.58
N GLN A 56 2.27 14.89 12.34
CA GLN A 56 1.31 14.91 11.23
C GLN A 56 0.85 13.50 10.86
N SER A 57 1.78 12.55 10.71
CA SER A 57 1.42 11.16 10.39
C SER A 57 0.54 10.55 11.47
N LYS A 58 0.85 10.76 12.76
CA LYS A 58 0.00 10.30 13.88
C LYS A 58 -1.39 10.92 13.85
N ARG A 59 -1.49 12.22 13.53
CA ARG A 59 -2.79 12.88 13.37
C ARG A 59 -3.59 12.25 12.24
N LEU A 60 -2.99 11.85 11.13
CA LEU A 60 -3.73 11.18 10.06
C LEU A 60 -4.11 9.75 10.42
N ALA A 61 -3.19 9.01 11.06
CA ALA A 61 -3.38 7.62 11.45
C ALA A 61 -4.36 7.41 12.61
N HIS A 62 -4.85 8.47 13.28
CA HIS A 62 -5.78 8.33 14.41
C HIS A 62 -7.11 7.64 14.07
N VAL A 63 -7.48 7.61 12.78
CA VAL A 63 -8.68 6.94 12.28
C VAL A 63 -8.46 5.45 12.00
N LEU A 64 -7.22 4.98 12.12
CA LEU A 64 -6.83 3.58 11.93
C LEU A 64 -6.84 2.83 13.26
N PRO A 65 -6.90 1.49 13.25
CA PRO A 65 -6.89 0.71 14.47
C PRO A 65 -5.64 0.94 15.33
N ALA A 66 -5.81 1.11 16.64
CA ALA A 66 -4.73 1.43 17.58
C ALA A 66 -3.60 0.38 17.65
N TRP A 67 -3.85 -0.85 17.18
CA TRP A 67 -2.84 -1.91 17.13
C TRP A 67 -1.86 -1.75 15.97
N LEU A 68 -2.18 -0.95 14.95
CA LEU A 68 -1.38 -0.82 13.74
C LEU A 68 -0.21 0.16 13.99
N PRO A 69 1.04 -0.32 14.05
CA PRO A 69 2.19 0.57 14.19
C PRO A 69 2.37 1.42 12.94
N GLY A 70 3.21 2.45 13.08
CA GLY A 70 3.56 3.36 12.01
C GLY A 70 5.02 3.74 12.01
N HIS A 71 5.55 3.98 10.82
CA HIS A 71 6.89 4.50 10.63
C HIS A 71 6.84 5.78 9.80
N SER A 72 7.24 6.89 10.42
CA SER A 72 7.46 8.16 9.73
C SER A 72 8.91 8.26 9.29
N VAL A 73 9.17 8.87 8.12
CA VAL A 73 10.55 9.01 7.62
C VAL A 73 11.45 9.72 8.64
N ASN A 74 12.59 9.09 8.95
CA ASN A 74 13.65 9.65 9.78
C ASN A 74 14.97 9.70 8.98
N GLY A 75 15.33 10.90 8.50
CA GLY A 75 16.57 11.15 7.76
C GLY A 75 16.47 10.90 6.26
N VAL A 76 16.45 9.63 5.84
CA VAL A 76 16.53 9.27 4.40
C VAL A 76 15.14 9.18 3.77
N ARG A 77 14.89 10.00 2.74
CA ARG A 77 13.61 10.07 2.02
C ARG A 77 13.50 9.00 0.93
N TRP A 78 12.28 8.67 0.55
CA TRP A 78 12.00 7.88 -0.66
C TRP A 78 12.60 8.54 -1.90
N PRO A 79 13.12 7.77 -2.87
CA PRO A 79 12.92 6.33 -3.06
C PRO A 79 13.99 5.44 -2.44
N ALA A 80 14.80 5.92 -1.49
CA ALA A 80 15.75 5.04 -0.80
C ALA A 80 15.02 3.93 -0.01
N PRO A 81 15.56 2.70 0.04
CA PRO A 81 14.89 1.53 0.62
C PRO A 81 14.72 1.59 2.15
N ASN A 82 15.37 2.55 2.80
CA ASN A 82 15.50 2.66 4.26
C ASN A 82 14.16 2.60 4.99
N ALA A 83 13.12 3.28 4.49
CA ALA A 83 11.82 3.29 5.15
C ALA A 83 11.19 1.89 5.21
N CYS A 84 11.33 1.10 4.14
CA CYS A 84 10.83 -0.27 4.09
C CYS A 84 11.61 -1.19 5.05
N TRP A 85 12.94 -1.12 5.05
CA TRP A 85 13.76 -1.93 5.96
C TRP A 85 13.55 -1.58 7.42
N GLN A 86 13.47 -0.29 7.77
CA GLN A 86 13.20 0.16 9.13
C GLN A 86 11.82 -0.28 9.62
N ALA A 87 10.82 -0.25 8.73
CA ALA A 87 9.49 -0.75 9.05
C ALA A 87 9.46 -2.27 9.27
N LEU A 88 10.20 -3.04 8.47
CA LEU A 88 10.38 -4.48 8.67
C LEU A 88 11.12 -4.79 9.98
N MET A 89 12.15 -4.01 10.31
CA MET A 89 12.84 -4.11 11.61
C MET A 89 11.90 -3.79 12.78
N THR A 90 11.02 -2.79 12.62
CA THR A 90 10.02 -2.43 13.66
C THR A 90 8.98 -3.53 13.87
N LEU A 91 8.69 -4.32 12.83
CA LEU A 91 7.82 -5.48 12.90
C LEU A 91 8.53 -6.77 13.36
N ASP A 92 9.82 -6.69 13.71
CA ASP A 92 10.66 -7.85 14.01
C ASP A 92 10.58 -8.94 12.92
N SER A 93 10.52 -8.52 11.66
CA SER A 93 10.38 -9.45 10.53
C SER A 93 11.67 -10.26 10.33
N GLU A 94 11.56 -11.58 10.43
CA GLU A 94 12.71 -12.49 10.35
C GLU A 94 13.31 -12.62 8.93
N ARG A 95 12.52 -12.32 7.88
CA ARG A 95 12.95 -12.48 6.49
C ARG A 95 12.20 -11.56 5.54
N LEU A 96 12.90 -11.14 4.50
CA LEU A 96 12.35 -10.32 3.41
C LEU A 96 11.37 -11.09 2.52
N ASP A 97 11.59 -12.39 2.31
CA ASP A 97 10.72 -13.21 1.48
C ASP A 97 9.28 -13.20 2.01
N GLY A 98 8.35 -12.79 1.16
CA GLY A 98 6.94 -12.64 1.51
C GLY A 98 6.56 -11.29 2.11
N CYS A 99 7.45 -10.29 2.11
CA CYS A 99 7.09 -8.91 2.43
C CYS A 99 6.46 -8.23 1.21
N VAL A 100 5.32 -7.55 1.43
CA VAL A 100 4.61 -6.79 0.38
C VAL A 100 4.46 -5.34 0.80
N LEU A 101 4.70 -4.40 -0.11
CA LEU A 101 4.37 -2.99 0.03
C LEU A 101 3.15 -2.64 -0.84
N VAL A 102 2.15 -2.00 -0.26
CA VAL A 102 0.95 -1.51 -0.94
C VAL A 102 0.92 0.01 -0.89
N SER A 103 0.86 0.70 -2.03
CA SER A 103 0.83 2.16 -2.07
C SER A 103 0.30 2.70 -3.40
N GLY A 104 -0.27 3.91 -3.39
CA GLY A 104 -0.52 4.71 -4.59
C GLY A 104 0.60 5.72 -4.91
N ASP A 105 1.56 5.91 -4.01
CA ASP A 105 2.68 6.87 -4.17
C ASP A 105 3.85 6.23 -4.95
N PRO A 106 4.20 6.74 -6.15
CA PRO A 106 5.32 6.24 -6.96
C PRO A 106 6.67 6.18 -6.24
N ARG A 107 6.98 7.17 -5.39
CA ARG A 107 8.26 7.24 -4.67
C ARG A 107 8.34 6.16 -3.60
N LEU A 108 7.24 5.93 -2.88
CA LEU A 108 7.17 4.85 -1.90
C LEU A 108 7.22 3.48 -2.59
N LEU A 109 6.51 3.30 -3.70
CA LEU A 109 6.59 2.06 -4.49
C LEU A 109 8.02 1.79 -4.97
N GLN A 110 8.71 2.80 -5.48
CA GLN A 110 10.12 2.68 -5.85
C GLN A 110 11.02 2.34 -4.66
N SER A 111 10.73 2.86 -3.46
CA SER A 111 11.41 2.44 -2.22
C SER A 111 11.21 0.96 -1.93
N GLY A 112 10.00 0.42 -2.13
CA GLY A 112 9.71 -1.01 -1.98
C GLY A 112 10.48 -1.89 -2.97
N LEU A 113 10.52 -1.46 -4.24
CA LEU A 113 11.31 -2.13 -5.28
C LEU A 113 12.81 -2.12 -4.93
N ASN A 114 13.34 -0.96 -4.56
CA ASN A 114 14.75 -0.82 -4.14
C ASN A 114 15.08 -1.64 -2.88
N ALA A 115 14.08 -1.92 -2.04
CA ALA A 115 14.23 -2.71 -0.83
C ALA A 115 14.06 -4.22 -1.06
N GLY A 116 13.68 -4.65 -2.27
CA GLY A 116 13.46 -6.05 -2.63
C GLY A 116 12.12 -6.63 -2.14
N LEU A 117 11.10 -5.80 -1.95
CA LEU A 117 9.75 -6.24 -1.57
C LEU A 117 8.89 -6.48 -2.81
N TRP A 118 7.89 -7.35 -2.67
CA TRP A 118 6.75 -7.33 -3.58
C TRP A 118 6.03 -5.98 -3.48
N THR A 119 5.48 -5.49 -4.59
CA THR A 119 4.83 -4.17 -4.64
C THR A 119 3.47 -4.25 -5.32
N VAL A 120 2.47 -3.66 -4.68
CA VAL A 120 1.11 -3.54 -5.18
C VAL A 120 0.76 -2.06 -5.30
N GLY A 121 0.57 -1.60 -6.53
CA GLY A 121 0.14 -0.23 -6.83
C GLY A 121 -1.38 -0.06 -6.66
N LEU A 122 -1.82 1.10 -6.15
CA LEU A 122 -3.23 1.49 -6.08
C LEU A 122 -3.56 2.53 -7.15
N ALA A 123 -4.30 2.13 -8.19
CA ALA A 123 -4.62 3.02 -9.31
C ALA A 123 -5.63 4.12 -8.94
N ALA A 124 -6.65 3.79 -8.14
CA ALA A 124 -7.70 4.75 -7.77
C ALA A 124 -7.29 5.70 -6.63
N CYS A 125 -6.07 5.58 -6.10
CA CYS A 125 -5.57 6.48 -5.07
C CYS A 125 -4.61 7.56 -5.60
N SER A 126 -4.40 7.62 -6.92
CA SER A 126 -3.69 8.74 -7.52
C SER A 126 -4.45 10.05 -7.32
N PRO A 127 -3.79 11.22 -7.25
CA PRO A 127 -4.47 12.51 -7.08
C PRO A 127 -5.56 12.78 -8.13
N PHE A 128 -5.41 12.20 -9.33
CA PHE A 128 -6.36 12.31 -10.43
C PHE A 128 -7.54 11.34 -10.31
N CYS A 129 -7.46 10.35 -9.41
CA CYS A 129 -8.50 9.35 -9.18
C CYS A 129 -9.17 9.44 -7.80
N ASP A 130 -8.89 10.50 -7.04
CA ASP A 130 -9.46 10.70 -5.71
C ASP A 130 -10.98 10.89 -5.79
N ARG A 131 -11.74 9.88 -5.34
CA ARG A 131 -13.22 9.88 -5.35
C ARG A 131 -13.83 11.03 -4.54
N GLY A 132 -13.09 11.57 -3.58
CA GLY A 132 -13.50 12.73 -2.81
C GLY A 132 -13.33 14.07 -3.54
N SER A 133 -12.56 14.08 -4.65
CA SER A 133 -12.32 15.30 -5.41
C SER A 133 -13.53 15.66 -6.28
N GLU A 134 -13.87 16.95 -6.33
CA GLU A 134 -14.89 17.47 -7.26
C GLU A 134 -14.53 17.14 -8.71
N GLN A 135 -13.24 17.10 -9.03
CA GLN A 135 -12.73 16.72 -10.34
C GLN A 135 -13.16 15.30 -10.73
N TRP A 136 -13.00 14.32 -9.83
CA TRP A 136 -13.40 12.94 -10.10
C TRP A 136 -14.92 12.78 -10.19
N GLN A 137 -15.65 13.47 -9.31
CA GLN A 137 -17.13 13.42 -9.29
C GLN A 137 -17.75 14.06 -10.53
N GLY A 138 -17.08 15.05 -11.12
CA GLY A 138 -17.49 15.68 -12.38
C GLY A 138 -17.15 14.89 -13.64
N MET A 139 -16.31 13.84 -13.55
CA MET A 139 -15.94 13.01 -14.70
C MET A 139 -17.05 12.03 -15.07
N THR A 140 -17.21 11.80 -16.37
CA THR A 140 -18.01 10.70 -16.91
C THR A 140 -17.38 9.35 -16.56
N PRO A 141 -18.15 8.25 -16.55
CA PRO A 141 -17.58 6.91 -16.34
C PRO A 141 -16.43 6.57 -17.30
N LYS A 142 -16.52 7.03 -18.55
CA LYS A 142 -15.46 6.82 -19.55
C LYS A 142 -14.17 7.56 -19.20
N GLU A 143 -14.26 8.80 -18.71
CA GLU A 143 -13.09 9.58 -18.28
C GLU A 143 -12.46 8.98 -17.02
N GLN A 144 -13.28 8.51 -16.08
CA GLN A 144 -12.79 7.78 -14.91
C GLN A 144 -12.05 6.49 -15.32
N ASP A 145 -12.59 5.72 -16.27
CA ASP A 145 -11.95 4.51 -16.78
C ASP A 145 -10.62 4.81 -17.48
N GLN A 146 -10.57 5.88 -18.28
CA GLN A 146 -9.34 6.34 -18.93
C GLN A 146 -8.30 6.81 -17.91
N ALA A 147 -8.71 7.54 -16.88
CA ALA A 147 -7.83 7.99 -15.80
C ALA A 147 -7.25 6.81 -15.01
N ARG A 148 -8.06 5.80 -14.66
CA ARG A 148 -7.57 4.57 -14.01
C ARG A 148 -6.62 3.81 -14.93
N GLY A 149 -6.97 3.65 -16.20
CA GLY A 149 -6.11 2.99 -17.19
C GLY A 149 -4.74 3.65 -17.30
N LYS A 150 -4.70 4.99 -17.33
CA LYS A 150 -3.45 5.76 -17.33
C LYS A 150 -2.65 5.56 -16.04
N ALA A 151 -3.29 5.68 -14.87
CA ALA A 151 -2.63 5.46 -13.58
C ALA A 151 -2.05 4.05 -13.47
N THR A 152 -2.78 3.03 -13.93
CA THR A 152 -2.33 1.63 -13.96
C THR A 152 -1.10 1.46 -14.83
N LEU A 153 -1.09 2.03 -16.03
CA LEU A 153 0.07 1.98 -16.94
C LEU A 153 1.29 2.67 -16.33
N GLU A 154 1.11 3.85 -15.73
CA GLU A 154 2.18 4.59 -15.04
C GLU A 154 2.77 3.77 -13.89
N LEU A 155 1.92 3.14 -13.05
CA LEU A 155 2.39 2.28 -11.97
C LEU A 155 3.17 1.06 -12.50
N PHE A 156 2.67 0.36 -13.52
CA PHE A 156 3.41 -0.75 -14.14
C PHE A 156 4.73 -0.31 -14.78
N SER A 157 4.80 0.90 -15.34
CA SER A 157 6.05 1.43 -15.91
C SER A 157 7.15 1.66 -14.87
N LEU A 158 6.82 1.74 -13.58
CA LEU A 158 7.78 1.76 -12.48
C LEU A 158 8.35 0.37 -12.17
N GLY A 159 7.73 -0.69 -12.67
CA GLY A 159 8.09 -2.09 -12.38
C GLY A 159 7.36 -2.67 -11.17
N VAL A 160 6.19 -2.16 -10.78
CA VAL A 160 5.39 -2.79 -9.72
C VAL A 160 4.87 -4.17 -10.12
N HIS A 161 4.72 -5.06 -9.15
CA HIS A 161 4.41 -6.48 -9.40
C HIS A 161 2.93 -6.73 -9.71
N SER A 162 2.05 -5.89 -9.16
CA SER A 162 0.61 -5.92 -9.38
C SER A 162 0.04 -4.51 -9.21
N VAL A 163 -1.09 -4.24 -9.86
CA VAL A 163 -1.88 -3.02 -9.66
C VAL A 163 -3.32 -3.41 -9.42
N ILE A 164 -3.96 -2.76 -8.43
CA ILE A 164 -5.39 -2.90 -8.14
C ILE A 164 -6.04 -1.52 -8.06
N ASP A 165 -7.35 -1.45 -8.27
CA ASP A 165 -8.07 -0.18 -8.19
C ASP A 165 -8.18 0.31 -6.74
N HIS A 166 -8.54 -0.58 -5.81
CA HIS A 166 -8.84 -0.25 -4.41
C HIS A 166 -8.45 -1.40 -3.46
N LEU A 167 -8.35 -1.11 -2.17
CA LEU A 167 -7.90 -2.08 -1.15
C LEU A 167 -8.81 -3.30 -0.98
N GLU A 168 -10.09 -3.23 -1.38
CA GLU A 168 -11.00 -4.38 -1.30
C GLU A 168 -10.57 -5.52 -2.25
N ALA A 169 -9.78 -5.22 -3.28
CA ALA A 169 -9.19 -6.21 -4.17
C ALA A 169 -7.85 -6.79 -3.65
N LEU A 170 -7.35 -6.31 -2.50
CA LEU A 170 -6.02 -6.69 -2.01
C LEU A 170 -5.94 -8.18 -1.64
N ASP A 171 -6.98 -8.75 -1.04
CA ASP A 171 -6.96 -10.18 -0.65
C ASP A 171 -6.82 -11.09 -1.87
N THR A 172 -7.53 -10.80 -2.96
CA THR A 172 -7.38 -11.51 -4.24
C THR A 172 -5.99 -11.30 -4.85
N CYS A 173 -5.46 -10.08 -4.81
CA CYS A 173 -4.12 -9.77 -5.31
C CYS A 173 -3.02 -10.50 -4.53
N LEU A 174 -3.12 -10.56 -3.20
CA LEU A 174 -2.19 -11.32 -2.36
C LEU A 174 -2.27 -12.83 -2.65
N GLN A 175 -3.45 -13.37 -2.98
CA GLN A 175 -3.56 -14.78 -3.40
C GLN A 175 -2.85 -15.05 -4.72
N ASP A 176 -2.96 -14.15 -5.70
CA ASP A 176 -2.23 -14.23 -6.97
C ASP A 176 -0.71 -14.18 -6.77
N ILE A 177 -0.22 -13.21 -5.99
CA ILE A 177 1.21 -13.13 -5.63
C ILE A 177 1.66 -14.40 -4.92
N ALA A 178 0.87 -14.95 -4.01
CA ALA A 178 1.21 -16.21 -3.34
C ALA A 178 1.32 -17.38 -4.34
N GLN A 179 0.47 -17.44 -5.36
CA GLN A 179 0.55 -18.45 -6.42
C GLN A 179 1.81 -18.27 -7.28
N ARG A 180 2.14 -17.03 -7.65
CA ARG A 180 3.36 -16.67 -8.39
C ARG A 180 4.62 -17.07 -7.62
N ARG A 181 4.67 -16.81 -6.31
CA ARG A 181 5.75 -17.26 -5.41
C ARG A 181 5.91 -18.78 -5.40
N ARG A 182 4.81 -19.57 -5.41
CA ARG A 182 4.89 -21.05 -5.50
C ARG A 182 5.52 -21.52 -6.81
N LYS A 183 5.41 -20.73 -7.88
CA LYS A 183 6.01 -21.01 -9.19
C LYS A 183 7.48 -20.55 -9.28
N GLY A 184 8.03 -20.01 -8.18
CA GLY A 184 9.42 -19.57 -8.11
C GLY A 184 9.65 -18.10 -8.51
N GLU A 185 8.59 -17.34 -8.76
CA GLU A 185 8.71 -15.90 -8.99
C GLU A 185 9.17 -15.19 -7.71
N LYS A 186 10.01 -14.17 -7.88
CA LYS A 186 10.58 -13.33 -6.82
C LYS A 186 10.38 -11.86 -7.20
N PRO A 187 10.46 -10.94 -6.22
CA PRO A 187 10.56 -9.53 -6.51
C PRO A 187 11.73 -9.17 -7.42
#